data_AF-G3HSF4-F1
#
_entry.id   AF-G3HSF4-F1
#
_cell.length_a   1.000
_cell.length_b   1.000
_cell.length_c   1.000
_cell.angle_alpha   90.00
_cell.angle_beta   90.00
_cell.angle_gamma   90.00
#
_symmetry.space_group_name_H-M   'P 1'
#
loop_
_entity.id
_entity.type
_entity.pdbx_description
1 polymer ?
#
loop_
_entity_poly.entity_id
_entity_poly.type
_entity_poly.pdbx_seq_one_letter_code
_entity_poly.pdbx_strand_id
1 'polypeptide(L)'
;MASALLLLHFPWPARPLRRCSELLQQLQRSWKGVASPQWDICPECGHLKQKHVLCGYCYEKVRKETTKIRQQIWAQEGGPFKAPTVETVVLYTGEKPSEQDQGKRIVERNMKRPSWFTQN
;
A
#
# COMPACT_ATOMS: atom_id res chain seq x y z
N MET A 1 53.48 10.81 55.22
CA MET A 1 52.96 12.03 54.56
C MET A 1 51.91 11.59 53.55
N ALA A 2 50.73 12.21 53.63
CA ALA A 2 49.42 11.75 53.15
C ALA A 2 49.37 11.21 51.71
N SER A 3 48.71 10.05 51.53
CA SER A 3 48.25 9.55 50.24
C SER A 3 46.72 9.61 50.19
N ALA A 4 46.24 10.29 49.16
CA ALA A 4 45.03 10.07 48.37
C ALA A 4 43.81 9.40 49.04
N LEU A 5 42.66 10.09 49.00
CA LEU A 5 41.58 9.80 48.03
C LEU A 5 40.36 10.65 48.40
N LEU A 6 40.13 11.67 47.58
CA LEU A 6 38.85 12.38 47.49
C LEU A 6 37.77 11.38 47.04
N LEU A 7 36.99 10.82 47.97
CA LEU A 7 35.69 10.25 47.62
C LEU A 7 34.67 11.39 47.56
N LEU A 8 34.70 12.09 46.41
CA LEU A 8 33.60 12.94 45.97
C LEU A 8 32.34 12.06 45.89
N HIS A 9 31.51 12.14 46.93
CA HIS A 9 30.12 11.72 46.84
C HIS A 9 29.42 12.69 45.90
N PHE A 10 29.51 12.43 44.60
CA PHE A 10 28.71 13.13 43.60
C PHE A 10 27.23 12.79 43.87
N PRO A 11 26.40 13.73 44.34
CA PRO A 11 24.97 13.52 44.38
C PRO A 11 24.50 13.60 42.93
N TRP A 12 24.27 12.44 42.32
CA TRP A 12 23.60 12.34 41.03
C TRP A 12 22.29 13.13 41.13
N PRO A 13 22.01 14.10 40.23
CA PRO A 13 20.75 14.83 40.33
C PRO A 13 19.62 13.84 40.11
N ALA A 14 18.74 13.70 41.10
CA ALA A 14 17.48 13.00 40.94
C ALA A 14 16.69 13.72 39.83
N ARG A 15 16.70 13.16 38.61
CA ARG A 15 15.84 13.64 37.53
C ARG A 15 14.41 13.65 38.06
N PRO A 16 13.64 14.75 37.92
CA PRO A 16 12.30 14.83 38.48
C PRO A 16 11.37 13.85 37.73
N LEU A 17 11.18 12.67 38.31
CA LEU A 17 10.35 11.58 37.76
C LEU A 17 8.88 12.00 37.53
N ARG A 18 8.40 13.04 38.24
CA ARG A 18 7.00 13.52 38.17
C ARG A 18 6.60 13.95 36.76
N ARG A 19 7.42 14.78 36.10
CA ARG A 19 7.14 15.27 34.74
C ARG A 19 7.12 14.13 33.71
N CYS A 20 7.97 13.11 33.89
CA CYS A 20 7.96 11.92 33.04
C CYS A 20 6.72 11.05 33.30
N SER A 21 6.30 10.89 34.56
CA SER A 21 5.12 10.10 34.91
C SER A 21 3.82 10.73 34.40
N GLU A 22 3.71 12.06 34.42
CA GLU A 22 2.55 12.80 33.88
C GLU A 22 2.45 12.64 32.36
N LEU A 23 3.58 12.76 31.64
CA LEU A 23 3.62 12.54 30.19
C LEU A 23 3.28 11.10 29.80
N LEU A 24 3.79 10.10 30.53
CA LEU A 24 3.42 8.69 30.35
C LEU A 24 1.93 8.45 30.60
N GLN A 25 1.37 9.07 31.65
CA GLN A 25 -0.05 8.94 31.97
C GLN A 25 -0.94 9.62 30.92
N GLN A 26 -0.52 10.76 30.36
CA GLN A 26 -1.18 11.41 29.23
C GLN A 26 -1.14 10.55 27.97
N LEU A 27 0.00 9.95 27.64
CA LEU A 27 0.14 9.01 26.51
C LEU A 27 -0.73 7.76 26.71
N GLN A 28 -0.76 7.19 27.91
CA GLN A 28 -1.62 6.04 28.20
C GLN A 28 -3.11 6.41 28.09
N ARG A 29 -3.51 7.61 28.52
CA ARG A 29 -4.89 8.09 28.37
C ARG A 29 -5.27 8.35 26.92
N SER A 30 -4.36 8.85 26.08
CA SER A 30 -4.67 9.07 24.67
C SER A 30 -4.90 7.77 23.90
N TRP A 31 -4.34 6.65 24.37
CA TRP A 31 -4.54 5.32 23.78
C TRP A 31 -5.76 4.58 24.37
N LYS A 32 -6.28 5.01 25.53
CA LYS A 32 -7.49 4.46 26.13
C LYS A 32 -8.71 4.87 25.29
N GLY A 33 -9.27 3.91 24.56
CA GLY A 33 -10.48 4.09 23.75
C GLY A 33 -10.28 3.93 22.24
N VAL A 34 -9.07 3.60 21.78
CA VAL A 34 -8.87 3.22 20.37
C VAL A 34 -9.49 1.85 20.14
N ALA A 35 -10.63 1.83 19.43
CA ALA A 35 -11.27 0.58 19.02
C ALA A 35 -10.36 -0.17 18.04
N SER A 36 -10.18 -1.48 18.27
CA SER A 36 -9.46 -2.31 17.32
C SER A 36 -10.27 -2.40 16.01
N PRO A 37 -9.62 -2.32 14.83
CA PRO A 37 -10.29 -2.60 13.58
C PRO A 37 -10.85 -4.03 13.61
N GLN A 38 -12.01 -4.23 12.99
CA GLN A 38 -12.51 -5.58 12.77
C GLN A 38 -11.71 -6.21 11.63
N TRP A 39 -11.04 -7.33 11.90
CA TRP A 39 -10.20 -8.06 10.94
C TRP A 39 -10.91 -9.32 10.46
N ASP A 40 -10.74 -9.63 9.17
CA ASP A 40 -11.18 -10.85 8.50
C ASP A 40 -10.07 -11.40 7.61
N ILE A 41 -10.17 -12.68 7.23
CA ILE A 41 -9.26 -13.31 6.27
C ILE A 41 -9.81 -13.11 4.85
N CYS A 42 -8.96 -12.70 3.92
CA CYS A 42 -9.34 -12.56 2.51
C CYS A 42 -9.57 -13.94 1.87
N PRO A 43 -10.73 -14.18 1.22
CA PRO A 43 -11.03 -15.49 0.63
C PRO A 43 -10.12 -15.83 -0.57
N GLU A 44 -9.63 -14.82 -1.29
CA GLU A 44 -8.80 -15.02 -2.48
C GLU A 44 -7.35 -15.39 -2.18
N CYS A 45 -6.76 -14.83 -1.12
CA CYS A 45 -5.32 -14.91 -0.87
C CYS A 45 -4.92 -15.28 0.56
N GLY A 46 -5.88 -15.43 1.48
CA GLY A 46 -5.62 -15.79 2.87
C GLY A 46 -4.98 -14.70 3.74
N HIS A 47 -4.70 -13.50 3.21
CA HIS A 47 -4.13 -12.40 4.00
C HIS A 47 -5.20 -11.73 4.88
N LEU A 48 -4.78 -11.18 6.02
CA LEU A 48 -5.65 -10.36 6.88
C LEU A 48 -6.07 -9.08 6.15
N LYS A 49 -7.37 -8.76 6.23
CA LYS A 49 -7.96 -7.52 5.74
C LYS A 49 -8.92 -6.95 6.78
N GLN A 50 -9.17 -5.65 6.72
CA GLN A 50 -10.21 -5.03 7.54
C GLN A 50 -11.60 -5.33 6.96
N LYS A 51 -12.60 -5.52 7.82
CA LYS A 51 -14.01 -5.66 7.41
C LYS A 51 -14.45 -4.44 6.61
N HIS A 52 -15.25 -4.67 5.56
CA HIS A 52 -15.72 -3.65 4.62
C HIS A 52 -14.62 -2.91 3.84
N VAL A 53 -13.36 -3.36 3.91
CA VAL A 53 -12.24 -2.85 3.11
C VAL A 53 -11.76 -3.93 2.13
N LEU A 54 -11.28 -3.49 0.97
CA LEU A 54 -10.61 -4.37 0.01
C LEU A 54 -9.31 -4.93 0.61
N CYS A 55 -8.94 -6.14 0.20
CA CYS A 55 -7.65 -6.70 0.61
C CYS A 55 -6.51 -5.89 0.00
N GLY A 56 -5.64 -5.32 0.84
CA GLY A 56 -4.50 -4.53 0.38
C GLY A 56 -3.55 -5.31 -0.54
N TYR A 57 -3.33 -6.60 -0.26
CA TYR A 57 -2.46 -7.45 -1.07
C TYR A 57 -3.05 -7.72 -2.47
N CYS A 58 -4.33 -8.09 -2.56
CA CYS A 58 -5.00 -8.28 -3.85
C CYS A 58 -5.08 -6.97 -4.64
N TYR A 59 -5.42 -5.87 -3.96
CA TYR A 59 -5.49 -4.55 -4.59
C TYR A 59 -4.14 -4.12 -5.17
N GLU A 60 -3.04 -4.36 -4.46
CA GLU A 60 -1.70 -4.01 -4.95
C GLU A 60 -1.33 -4.78 -6.23
N LYS A 61 -1.77 -6.04 -6.39
CA LYS A 61 -1.59 -6.78 -7.64
C LYS A 61 -2.32 -6.12 -8.81
N VAL A 62 -3.58 -5.75 -8.60
CA VAL A 62 -4.41 -5.05 -9.61
C VAL A 62 -3.80 -3.69 -9.94
N ARG A 63 -3.34 -2.94 -8.93
CA ARG A 63 -2.69 -1.65 -9.09
C ARG A 63 -1.42 -1.74 -9.92
N LYS A 64 -0.56 -2.74 -9.69
CA LYS A 64 0.65 -2.96 -10.47
C LYS A 64 0.34 -3.23 -11.95
N GLU A 65 -0.63 -4.09 -12.22
CA GLU A 65 -1.01 -4.41 -13.61
C GLU A 65 -1.66 -3.22 -14.33
N THR A 66 -2.60 -2.54 -13.68
CA THR A 66 -3.24 -1.33 -14.23
C THR A 66 -2.25 -0.19 -14.44
N THR A 67 -1.22 -0.07 -13.59
CA THR A 67 -0.13 0.89 -13.80
C THR A 67 0.65 0.59 -15.08
N LYS A 68 0.95 -0.69 -15.35
CA LYS A 68 1.62 -1.10 -16.59
C LYS A 68 0.76 -0.82 -17.83
N ILE A 69 -0.54 -1.08 -17.76
CA ILE A 69 -1.49 -0.76 -18.84
C ILE A 69 -1.51 0.75 -19.10
N ARG A 70 -1.58 1.57 -18.05
CA ARG A 70 -1.52 3.04 -18.18
C ARG A 70 -0.22 3.54 -18.80
N GLN A 71 0.91 2.93 -18.46
CA GLN A 71 2.20 3.26 -19.07
C GLN A 71 2.22 2.98 -20.57
N GLN A 72 1.60 1.89 -21.01
CA GLN A 72 1.49 1.57 -22.44
C GLN A 72 0.53 2.51 -23.17
N ILE A 73 -0.60 2.84 -22.56
CA ILE A 73 -1.52 3.84 -23.08
C ILE A 73 -0.81 5.17 -23.29
N TRP A 74 -0.05 5.62 -22.28
CA TRP A 74 0.73 6.86 -22.36
C TRP A 74 1.77 6.83 -23.48
N ALA A 75 2.44 5.70 -23.66
CA ALA A 75 3.40 5.51 -24.75
C ALA A 75 2.74 5.54 -26.14
N GLN A 76 1.53 4.97 -26.27
CA GLN A 76 0.75 4.99 -27.51
C GLN A 76 0.19 6.40 -27.82
N GLU A 77 -0.30 7.12 -26.81
CA GLU A 77 -0.83 8.47 -26.98
C GLU A 77 0.29 9.48 -27.27
N GLY A 78 1.49 9.29 -26.71
CA GLY A 78 2.65 10.11 -27.02
C GLY A 78 2.50 11.57 -26.56
N GLY A 79 1.81 11.79 -25.45
CA GLY A 79 1.71 13.09 -24.79
C GLY A 79 0.35 13.39 -24.15
N PRO A 80 0.25 14.51 -23.41
CA PRO A 80 -1.00 14.94 -22.80
C PRO A 80 -2.02 15.38 -23.86
N PHE A 81 -3.32 15.29 -23.52
CA PHE A 81 -4.47 15.73 -24.34
C PHE A 81 -4.72 14.98 -25.66
N LYS A 82 -4.22 13.73 -25.79
CA LYS A 82 -4.44 12.88 -26.96
C LYS A 82 -5.35 11.68 -26.66
N ALA A 83 -6.33 11.89 -25.78
CA ALA A 83 -7.28 10.85 -25.41
C ALA A 83 -8.15 10.46 -26.64
N PRO A 84 -8.26 9.18 -26.97
CA PRO A 84 -9.07 8.74 -28.10
C PRO A 84 -10.58 8.80 -27.78
N THR A 85 -11.39 8.94 -28.83
CA THR A 85 -12.87 8.86 -28.74
C THR A 85 -13.38 7.41 -28.72
N VAL A 86 -12.53 6.43 -29.02
CA VAL A 86 -12.88 5.00 -29.09
C VAL A 86 -12.61 4.30 -27.76
N GLU A 87 -13.37 3.23 -27.52
CA GLU A 87 -13.14 2.33 -26.37
C GLU A 87 -11.76 1.66 -26.45
N THR A 88 -11.27 1.18 -25.30
CA THR A 88 -9.96 0.53 -25.20
C THR A 88 -10.11 -0.91 -24.74
N VAL A 89 -9.44 -1.82 -25.43
CA VAL A 89 -9.39 -3.26 -25.12
C VAL A 89 -7.95 -3.64 -24.80
N VAL A 90 -7.76 -4.43 -23.75
CA VAL A 90 -6.46 -4.94 -23.33
C VAL A 90 -6.31 -6.38 -23.79
N LEU A 91 -5.30 -6.65 -24.62
CA LEU A 91 -4.96 -7.99 -25.10
C LEU A 91 -3.66 -8.47 -24.48
N TYR A 92 -3.63 -9.74 -24.07
CA TYR A 92 -2.43 -10.39 -23.57
C TYR A 92 -1.77 -11.27 -24.65
N THR A 93 -0.56 -11.78 -24.38
CA THR A 93 0.19 -12.56 -25.37
C THR A 93 -0.58 -13.81 -25.82
N GLY A 94 -0.78 -13.92 -27.14
CA GLY A 94 -1.46 -15.06 -27.77
C GLY A 94 -2.98 -14.90 -27.89
N GLU A 95 -3.55 -13.80 -27.41
CA GLU A 95 -4.97 -13.49 -27.57
C GLU A 95 -5.20 -12.76 -28.89
N LYS A 96 -6.34 -13.03 -29.54
CA LYS A 96 -6.78 -12.34 -30.76
C LYS A 96 -7.96 -11.42 -30.43
N PRO A 97 -8.09 -10.26 -31.11
CA PRO A 97 -9.25 -9.39 -30.95
C PRO A 97 -10.54 -10.15 -31.27
N SER A 98 -11.58 -9.98 -30.46
CA SER A 98 -12.92 -10.50 -30.77
C SER A 98 -13.56 -9.71 -31.90
N GLU A 99 -14.59 -10.26 -32.55
CA GLU A 99 -15.38 -9.53 -33.55
C GLU A 99 -16.04 -8.27 -32.95
N GLN A 100 -16.38 -8.32 -31.65
CA GLN A 100 -16.92 -7.17 -30.91
C GLN A 100 -15.89 -6.08 -30.60
N ASP A 101 -14.59 -6.41 -30.69
CA ASP A 101 -13.50 -5.48 -30.41
C ASP A 101 -13.05 -4.72 -31.67
N GLN A 102 -13.66 -5.01 -32.83
CA GLN A 102 -13.36 -4.32 -34.07
C GLN A 102 -13.63 -2.82 -33.93
N GLY A 103 -12.63 -2.00 -34.28
CA GLY A 103 -12.71 -0.54 -34.19
C GLY A 103 -12.37 0.04 -32.82
N LYS A 104 -12.07 -0.79 -31.81
CA LYS A 104 -11.59 -0.33 -30.50
C LYS A 104 -10.06 -0.18 -30.48
N ARG A 105 -9.54 0.66 -29.59
CA ARG A 105 -8.09 0.81 -29.36
C ARG A 105 -7.55 -0.43 -28.66
N ILE A 106 -6.55 -1.07 -29.24
CA ILE A 106 -5.91 -2.26 -28.69
C ILE A 106 -4.65 -1.86 -27.90
N VAL A 107 -4.59 -2.28 -26.64
CA VAL A 107 -3.40 -2.14 -25.77
C VAL A 107 -2.84 -3.53 -25.50
N GLU A 108 -1.66 -3.81 -26.06
CA GLU A 108 -1.03 -5.13 -25.97
C GLU A 108 -0.13 -5.25 -24.73
N ARG A 109 -0.27 -6.36 -24.00
CA ARG A 109 0.53 -6.71 -22.82
C ARG A 109 1.40 -7.92 -23.11
N ASN A 110 2.73 -7.75 -22.99
CA ASN A 110 3.74 -8.81 -23.14
C ASN A 110 3.79 -9.78 -21.92
N MET A 111 2.64 -10.23 -21.42
CA MET A 111 2.52 -11.26 -20.40
C MET A 111 1.33 -12.16 -20.71
N LYS A 112 1.27 -13.32 -20.04
CA LYS A 112 0.06 -14.16 -20.05
C LYS A 112 -1.04 -13.47 -19.24
N ARG A 113 -2.30 -13.64 -19.66
CA ARG A 113 -3.46 -13.10 -18.95
C ARG A 113 -3.51 -13.65 -17.51
N PRO A 114 -3.60 -12.77 -16.50
CA PRO A 114 -3.79 -13.21 -15.13
C PRO A 114 -5.14 -13.93 -14.95
N SER A 115 -5.19 -14.98 -14.13
CA SER A 115 -6.42 -15.76 -13.91
C SER A 115 -7.58 -14.95 -13.31
N TRP A 116 -7.27 -13.90 -12.55
CA TRP A 116 -8.25 -13.00 -11.95
C TRP A 116 -8.76 -11.92 -12.91
N PHE A 117 -8.18 -11.79 -14.11
CA PHE A 117 -8.57 -10.79 -15.10
C PHE A 117 -9.23 -11.46 -16.31
N THR A 118 -10.54 -11.69 -16.21
CA THR A 118 -11.34 -12.30 -17.27
C THR A 118 -11.44 -11.41 -18.52
N GLN A 119 -11.58 -12.04 -19.68
CA GLN A 119 -11.97 -11.36 -20.90
C GLN A 119 -13.50 -11.19 -20.88
N ASN A 120 -13.97 -9.97 -21.08
CA ASN A 120 -15.39 -9.61 -21.07
C ASN A 120 -15.85 -9.25 -22.48
#